data_AF-A0A6A3GJR1-F1
#
_entry.id   AF-A0A6A3GJR1-F1
#
_cell.length_a   1.000
_cell.length_b   1.000
_cell.length_c   1.000
_cell.angle_alpha   90.00
_cell.angle_beta   90.00
_cell.angle_gamma   90.00
#
_symmetry.space_group_name_H-M   'P 1'
#
loop_
_entity.id
_entity.type
_entity.pdbx_description
1 polymer ?
#
loop_
_entity_poly.entity_id
_entity_poly.type
_entity_poly.pdbx_seq_one_letter_code
_entity_poly.pdbx_strand_id
1 'polypeptide(L)'
;MKTSTAIASAAVLMAASAPGVDAHGYMLIPQSQFKGPARSDWNVQIDPVWKSPNWYGNTDKSVEVFKSLKSANNFKDLKTLLDDTSKYGPDCGWTDPNGTPQPIP
;
A
#
# COMPACT_ATOMS: atom_id res chain seq x y z
N MET A 1 30.00 14.36 -26.11
CA MET A 1 28.75 13.59 -26.33
C MET A 1 28.80 12.17 -25.75
N LYS A 2 29.92 11.42 -25.86
CA LYS A 2 30.02 10.03 -25.34
C LYS A 2 30.04 9.90 -23.81
N THR A 3 30.65 10.85 -23.10
CA THR A 3 30.79 10.85 -21.64
C THR A 3 29.47 11.13 -20.90
N SER A 4 28.65 12.05 -21.41
CA SER A 4 27.35 12.38 -20.80
C SER A 4 26.36 11.21 -20.87
N THR A 5 26.35 10.46 -21.97
CA THR A 5 25.49 9.28 -22.14
C THR A 5 25.91 8.14 -21.20
N ALA A 6 27.21 7.95 -20.98
CA ALA A 6 27.73 6.94 -20.06
C ALA A 6 27.34 7.24 -18.60
N ILE A 7 27.43 8.50 -18.18
CA ILE A 7 27.06 8.94 -16.82
C ILE A 7 25.55 8.79 -16.59
N ALA A 8 24.72 9.17 -17.57
CA ALA A 8 23.28 9.01 -17.48
C ALA A 8 22.86 7.53 -17.39
N SER A 9 23.53 6.66 -18.14
CA SER A 9 23.27 5.21 -18.13
C SER A 9 23.65 4.57 -16.79
N ALA A 10 24.77 4.99 -16.20
CA ALA A 10 25.20 4.53 -14.89
C ALA A 10 24.23 4.96 -13.78
N ALA A 11 23.70 6.19 -13.83
CA ALA A 11 22.73 6.68 -12.85
C ALA A 11 21.40 5.90 -12.88
N VAL A 12 20.91 5.54 -14.08
CA VAL A 12 19.69 4.73 -14.24
C VAL A 12 19.90 3.31 -13.72
N LEU A 13 21.05 2.70 -13.98
CA LEU A 13 21.38 1.37 -13.46
C LEU A 13 21.48 1.38 -11.93
N MET A 14 22.10 2.41 -11.34
CA MET A 14 22.17 2.57 -9.89
C MET A 14 20.79 2.74 -9.25
N ALA A 15 19.92 3.56 -9.83
CA ALA A 15 18.55 3.75 -9.37
C ALA A 15 17.70 2.47 -9.49
N ALA A 16 17.88 1.69 -10.55
CA ALA A 16 17.21 0.40 -10.74
C ALA A 16 17.78 -0.73 -9.83
N SER A 17 19.03 -0.59 -9.39
CA SER A 17 19.68 -1.51 -8.45
C SER A 17 19.50 -1.15 -6.98
N ALA A 18 18.86 0.00 -6.69
CA ALA A 18 18.44 0.29 -5.34
C ALA A 18 17.49 -0.83 -4.89
N PRO A 19 17.77 -1.51 -3.77
CA PRO A 19 16.91 -2.58 -3.31
C PRO A 19 15.49 -2.04 -3.18
N GLY A 20 14.55 -2.64 -3.91
CA GLY A 20 13.14 -2.44 -3.62
C GLY A 20 12.93 -2.86 -2.18
N VAL A 21 12.43 -1.95 -1.35
CA VAL A 21 11.92 -2.33 -0.03
C VAL A 21 10.71 -3.23 -0.28
N ASP A 22 10.90 -4.53 -0.16
CA ASP A 22 9.80 -5.47 0.07
C ASP A 22 9.27 -5.17 1.47
N ALA A 23 8.32 -4.23 1.54
CA ALA A 23 7.81 -3.67 2.78
C ALA A 23 6.85 -4.63 3.52
N HIS A 24 7.14 -5.94 3.50
CA HIS A 24 6.36 -6.96 4.19
C HIS A 24 7.00 -7.27 5.54
N GLY A 25 6.56 -6.56 6.58
CA GLY A 25 7.07 -6.73 7.94
C GLY A 25 6.19 -6.03 8.97
N TYR A 26 6.50 -6.26 10.23
CA TYR A 26 5.91 -5.54 11.37
C TYR A 26 7.03 -4.98 12.25
N MET A 27 6.71 -4.01 13.10
CA MET A 27 7.70 -3.48 14.04
C MET A 27 7.98 -4.53 15.11
N LEU A 28 9.15 -5.18 15.07
CA LEU A 28 9.55 -6.17 16.07
C LEU A 28 9.99 -5.50 17.38
N ILE A 29 10.61 -4.31 17.28
CA ILE A 29 11.12 -3.57 18.42
C ILE A 29 10.78 -2.07 18.25
N PRO A 30 9.94 -1.49 19.12
CA PRO A 30 9.12 -2.21 20.08
C PRO A 30 8.06 -3.05 19.38
N GLN A 31 7.75 -4.23 19.93
CA GLN A 31 6.88 -5.20 19.25
C GLN A 31 5.45 -4.66 19.07
N SER A 32 4.96 -4.63 17.84
CA SER A 32 3.55 -4.33 17.56
C SER A 32 2.62 -5.33 18.25
N GLN A 33 1.43 -4.86 18.66
CA GLN A 33 0.34 -5.72 19.10
C GLN A 33 -0.50 -6.13 17.89
N PHE A 34 -1.05 -7.34 17.90
CA PHE A 34 -1.78 -7.92 16.75
C PHE A 34 -3.17 -8.41 17.17
N LYS A 35 -4.11 -8.37 16.22
CA LYS A 35 -5.41 -9.06 16.31
C LYS A 35 -5.21 -10.57 16.12
N GLY A 36 -4.48 -11.23 17.02
CA GLY A 36 -4.15 -12.65 16.96
C GLY A 36 -2.64 -12.92 16.98
N PRO A 37 -2.16 -14.06 16.43
CA PRO A 37 -0.72 -14.34 16.39
C PRO A 37 0.01 -13.27 15.56
N ALA A 38 1.28 -13.03 15.87
CA ALA A 38 2.10 -12.12 15.07
C ALA A 38 2.20 -12.63 13.64
N ARG A 39 1.91 -11.76 12.67
CA ARG A 39 2.05 -12.05 11.25
C ARG A 39 2.62 -10.86 10.49
N SER A 40 3.43 -11.16 9.49
CA SER A 40 4.02 -10.18 8.55
C SER A 40 3.37 -10.24 7.17
N ASP A 41 2.34 -11.06 6.98
CA ASP A 41 1.59 -11.15 5.73
C ASP A 41 0.71 -9.92 5.56
N TRP A 42 1.18 -8.99 4.72
CA TRP A 42 0.43 -7.80 4.31
C TRP A 42 -0.57 -8.08 3.19
N ASN A 43 -0.63 -9.29 2.65
CA ASN A 43 -1.52 -9.62 1.55
C ASN A 43 -2.95 -9.88 2.04
N VAL A 44 -3.54 -8.89 2.70
CA VAL A 44 -4.99 -8.82 2.83
C VAL A 44 -5.54 -8.34 1.49
N GLN A 45 -6.22 -9.22 0.78
CA GLN A 45 -7.04 -8.78 -0.35
C GLN A 45 -8.25 -8.07 0.25
N ILE A 46 -8.21 -6.74 0.25
CA ILE A 46 -9.34 -5.94 0.70
C ILE A 46 -10.32 -5.81 -0.46
N ASP A 47 -11.58 -6.15 -0.22
CA ASP A 47 -12.63 -5.94 -1.20
C ASP A 47 -12.75 -4.43 -1.51
N PRO A 48 -13.05 -4.07 -2.77
CA PRO A 48 -13.26 -2.68 -3.12
C PRO A 48 -14.37 -2.04 -2.25
N VAL A 49 -14.14 -0.82 -1.74
CA VAL A 49 -15.10 -0.09 -0.87
C VAL A 49 -16.52 -0.03 -1.43
N TRP A 50 -16.67 -0.06 -2.76
CA TRP A 50 -17.95 0.07 -3.42
C TRP A 50 -18.34 -1.20 -4.15
N LYS A 51 -19.61 -1.58 -4.03
CA LYS A 51 -20.17 -2.71 -4.77
C LYS A 51 -20.21 -2.37 -6.26
N SER A 52 -19.62 -3.25 -7.07
CA SER A 52 -19.75 -3.23 -8.52
C SER A 52 -19.64 -4.67 -9.03
N PRO A 53 -20.50 -5.10 -9.97
CA PRO A 53 -20.33 -6.39 -10.64
C PRO A 53 -19.12 -6.40 -11.59
N ASN A 54 -18.52 -5.24 -11.85
CA ASN A 54 -17.46 -5.05 -12.83
C ASN A 54 -16.06 -5.02 -12.18
N TRP A 55 -15.89 -5.50 -10.95
CA TRP A 55 -14.54 -5.67 -10.40
C TRP A 55 -13.86 -6.90 -11.00
N TYR A 56 -12.65 -6.73 -11.53
CA TYR A 56 -11.91 -7.78 -12.27
C TYR A 56 -10.56 -8.08 -11.61
N GLY A 57 -10.49 -8.06 -10.28
CA GLY A 57 -9.24 -8.28 -9.53
C GLY A 57 -8.16 -7.25 -9.88
N ASN A 58 -6.90 -7.68 -9.83
CA ASN A 58 -5.73 -6.85 -10.18
C ASN A 58 -5.55 -6.70 -11.70
N THR A 59 -6.47 -5.99 -12.35
CA THR A 59 -6.44 -5.72 -13.80
C THR A 59 -6.77 -4.27 -14.11
N ASP A 60 -6.39 -3.80 -15.31
CA ASP A 60 -6.68 -2.44 -15.78
C ASP A 60 -8.19 -2.12 -15.79
N LYS A 61 -9.05 -3.12 -16.01
CA LYS A 61 -10.50 -2.94 -15.97
C LYS A 61 -10.99 -2.48 -14.59
N SER A 62 -10.39 -2.99 -13.51
CA SER A 62 -10.69 -2.50 -12.15
C SER A 62 -10.26 -1.03 -11.98
N VAL A 63 -9.17 -0.60 -12.62
CA VAL A 63 -8.75 0.81 -12.61
C VAL A 63 -9.79 1.70 -13.31
N GLU A 64 -10.35 1.24 -14.42
CA GLU A 64 -11.43 1.96 -15.13
C GLU A 64 -12.70 2.08 -14.27
N VAL A 65 -13.08 1.01 -13.58
CA VAL A 65 -14.23 0.99 -12.67
C VAL A 65 -14.02 1.93 -11.49
N PHE A 66 -12.82 1.96 -10.92
CA PHE A 66 -12.48 2.94 -9.89
C PHE A 66 -12.62 4.38 -10.44
N LYS A 67 -12.08 4.66 -11.63
CA LYS A 67 -12.17 5.98 -12.25
C LYS A 67 -13.62 6.42 -12.51
N SER A 68 -14.51 5.50 -12.87
CA SER A 68 -15.93 5.83 -13.08
C SER A 68 -16.69 6.08 -11.78
N LEU A 69 -16.25 5.49 -10.66
CA LEU A 69 -16.97 5.56 -9.38
C LEU A 69 -16.43 6.63 -8.42
N LYS A 70 -15.13 6.98 -8.50
CA LYS A 70 -14.47 7.83 -7.48
C LYS A 70 -15.17 9.17 -7.24
N SER A 71 -15.60 9.85 -8.31
CA SER A 71 -16.20 11.18 -8.19
C SER A 71 -17.60 11.14 -7.57
N ALA A 72 -18.40 10.13 -7.91
CA ALA A 72 -19.71 9.90 -7.29
C ALA A 72 -19.59 9.52 -5.80
N ASN A 73 -18.42 9.05 -5.39
CA ASN A 73 -18.10 8.70 -4.01
C ASN A 73 -17.26 9.77 -3.29
N ASN A 74 -17.13 10.97 -3.86
CA ASN A 74 -16.40 12.10 -3.28
C ASN A 74 -14.88 11.92 -3.14
N PHE A 75 -14.27 11.08 -3.98
CA PHE A 75 -12.83 10.89 -4.02
C PHE A 75 -12.20 11.45 -5.30
N LYS A 76 -11.06 12.14 -5.13
CA LYS A 76 -10.30 12.71 -6.23
C LYS A 76 -9.47 11.65 -6.95
N ASP A 77 -8.84 10.76 -6.19
CA ASP A 77 -7.92 9.73 -6.68
C ASP A 77 -7.79 8.59 -5.66
N LEU A 78 -7.05 7.55 -6.04
CA LEU A 78 -6.86 6.37 -5.19
C LEU A 78 -6.14 6.74 -3.88
N LYS A 79 -5.23 7.72 -3.91
CA LYS A 79 -4.54 8.17 -2.71
C LYS A 79 -5.53 8.75 -1.70
N THR A 80 -6.43 9.64 -2.14
CA THR A 80 -7.45 10.21 -1.26
C THR A 80 -8.37 9.16 -0.65
N LEU A 81 -8.58 8.03 -1.34
CA LEU A 81 -9.34 6.90 -0.81
C LEU A 81 -8.55 6.11 0.23
N LEU A 82 -7.26 5.85 -0.02
CA LEU A 82 -6.40 5.11 0.90
C LEU A 82 -6.04 5.92 2.17
N ASP A 83 -5.97 7.24 2.05
CA ASP A 83 -5.76 8.15 3.20
C ASP A 83 -6.98 8.21 4.13
N ASP A 84 -8.17 7.85 3.64
CA ASP A 84 -9.39 7.81 4.47
C ASP A 84 -9.36 6.57 5.37
N THR A 85 -8.83 6.76 6.57
CA THR A 85 -8.71 5.70 7.58
C THR A 85 -10.06 5.18 8.07
N SER A 86 -11.18 5.88 7.80
CA SER A 86 -12.52 5.35 8.06
C SER A 86 -12.94 4.25 7.08
N LYS A 87 -12.24 4.12 5.94
CA LYS A 87 -12.53 3.13 4.88
C LYS A 87 -11.60 1.94 4.90
N TYR A 88 -10.29 2.17 5.02
CA TYR A 88 -9.29 1.10 4.96
C TYR A 88 -8.37 1.04 6.18
N GLY A 89 -8.39 2.05 7.06
CA GLY A 89 -7.44 2.16 8.17
C GLY A 89 -7.38 0.97 9.13
N PRO A 90 -8.51 0.52 9.71
CA PRO A 90 -8.48 -0.56 10.71
C PRO A 90 -8.35 -1.97 10.13
N ASP A 91 -8.62 -2.13 8.82
CA ASP A 91 -8.65 -3.42 8.13
C ASP A 91 -7.39 -3.69 7.29
N CYS A 92 -6.50 -2.70 7.20
CA CYS A 92 -5.23 -2.79 6.50
C CYS A 92 -4.17 -3.43 7.43
N GLY A 93 -4.18 -4.77 7.50
CA GLY A 93 -3.16 -5.57 8.18
C GLY A 93 -3.59 -6.14 9.53
N TRP A 94 -2.64 -6.80 10.21
CA TRP A 94 -2.90 -7.56 11.44
C TRP A 94 -2.61 -6.79 12.73
N THR A 95 -2.00 -5.61 12.65
CA THR A 95 -1.72 -4.76 13.81
C THR A 95 -3.02 -4.36 14.49
N ASP A 96 -3.06 -4.41 15.81
CA ASP A 96 -4.20 -3.94 16.58
C ASP A 96 -4.19 -2.40 16.62
N PRO A 97 -5.15 -1.70 15.97
CA PRO A 97 -5.22 -0.24 16.02
C PRO A 97 -5.58 0.29 17.42
N ASN A 98 -6.10 -0.57 18.30
CA ASN A 98 -6.38 -0.24 19.70
C ASN A 98 -5.27 -0.73 20.65
N GLY A 99 -4.13 -1.19 20.10
CA GLY A 99 -3.02 -1.67 20.89
C GLY A 99 -2.43 -0.58 21.78
N THR A 100 -1.85 -0.98 22.91
CA THR A 100 -1.19 -0.04 23.83
C THR A 100 0.14 0.44 23.21
N PRO A 101 0.40 1.77 23.15
CA PRO A 101 1.69 2.29 22.71
C PRO A 101 2.84 1.65 23.49
N GLN A 102 3.82 1.13 22.76
CA GLN A 102 4.98 0.52 23.39
C GLN A 102 6.07 1.58 23.65
N PRO A 103 6.83 1.44 24.75
CA PRO A 103 7.95 2.34 25.03
C PRO A 103 9.04 2.24 23.96
N ILE A 104 9.73 3.34 23.70
CA ILE A 104 10.92 3.35 22.83
C ILE A 104 12.06 2.65 23.59
N PRO A 105 12.80 1.70 22.97
CA PRO A 105 13.92 1.01 23.60
C PRO A 105 15.07 1.93 24.01
#